data_AF-A0A6J0TPD6-F1
#
_entry.id   AF-A0A6J0TPD6-F1
#
_cell.length_a   1.000
_cell.length_b   1.000
_cell.length_c   1.000
_cell.angle_alpha   90.00
_cell.angle_beta   90.00
_cell.angle_gamma   90.00
#
_symmetry.space_group_name_H-M   'P 1'
#
loop_
_entity.id
_entity.type
_entity.pdbx_description
1 polymer ?
#
loop_
_entity_poly.entity_id
_entity_poly.type
_entity_poly.pdbx_seq_one_letter_code
_entity_poly.pdbx_strand_id
1 'polypeptide(L)'
;MNTTSLDGGGGGGPTNHSGDGGGARPFCLLSTGGEGGYPDSLDVCLLEVVIIVFLTALIISGNLVVIVVFHCAPLLNHHTTSYFIQTMAYADLLVGVSCLVPSLSLLGYRLAFLPEALLCKGFGYAVSVLKSVSMASLACISVDRYLAITKPLSYNTLVTPCRLHLCIVLIWLYSGAIFLPAFFDWGKPGYHGDVFRWCADAWETRAAFTLFIVVLLYAPAALVVCFTYFSIFRICQQHTKEINERRVRFSSQEGGEAGEAQPCPDKRYAMVLLRITSVFYLLWLPYIVYFLLESSSVYRNRVASFLTTWLAISNSFCNSVIYSLSNSVFQKGLKRLSGAFCASCARHRVPKDSTASRSKRPSNGGGGGHA
;
A
#
# COMPACT_ATOMS: atom_id res chain seq x y z
N MET A 1 53.43 -12.71 -55.43
CA MET A 1 52.18 -12.18 -54.84
C MET A 1 52.56 -11.73 -53.43
N ASN A 2 53.12 -10.52 -53.30
CA ASN A 2 52.43 -9.27 -52.92
C ASN A 2 51.59 -9.43 -51.65
N THR A 3 51.65 -8.63 -50.59
CA THR A 3 52.47 -7.47 -50.16
C THR A 3 51.90 -7.19 -48.76
N THR A 4 52.72 -7.13 -47.71
CA THR A 4 52.31 -6.64 -46.38
C THR A 4 52.81 -5.22 -46.21
N SER A 5 51.88 -4.27 -46.19
CA SER A 5 52.15 -2.84 -46.00
C SER A 5 51.97 -2.44 -44.54
N LEU A 6 52.94 -1.68 -44.03
CA LEU A 6 52.92 -0.88 -42.81
C LEU A 6 52.01 0.35 -42.96
N ASP A 7 51.34 0.75 -41.87
CA ASP A 7 50.97 2.11 -41.43
C ASP A 7 49.78 1.97 -40.46
N GLY A 8 49.61 2.71 -39.37
CA GLY A 8 50.31 3.86 -38.80
C GLY A 8 49.59 4.18 -37.48
N GLY A 9 50.33 4.71 -36.50
CA GLY A 9 49.80 5.06 -35.19
C GLY A 9 48.81 6.23 -35.23
N GLY A 10 47.75 6.14 -34.43
CA GLY A 10 46.80 7.22 -34.19
C GLY A 10 46.17 7.06 -32.81
N GLY A 11 46.71 7.78 -31.82
CA GLY A 11 46.15 7.85 -30.48
C GLY A 11 44.81 8.58 -30.46
N GLY A 12 43.73 7.87 -30.14
CA GLY A 12 42.42 8.46 -29.86
C GLY A 12 42.32 8.90 -28.42
N GLY A 13 42.57 10.18 -28.15
CA GLY A 13 42.16 10.83 -26.90
C GLY A 13 40.63 10.98 -26.82
N PRO A 14 40.05 11.07 -25.61
CA PRO A 14 38.61 11.17 -25.43
C PRO A 14 38.09 12.52 -25.94
N THR A 15 37.07 12.46 -26.80
CA THR A 15 36.36 13.62 -27.33
C THR A 15 35.58 14.31 -26.21
N ASN A 16 36.08 15.48 -25.80
CA ASN A 16 35.34 16.45 -24.99
C ASN A 16 34.19 17.04 -25.83
N HIS A 17 32.96 16.61 -25.59
CA HIS A 17 31.78 17.37 -25.99
C HIS A 17 31.47 18.40 -24.89
N SER A 18 31.78 19.66 -25.16
CA SER A 18 31.33 20.81 -24.38
C SER A 18 30.52 21.75 -25.28
N GLY A 19 29.22 21.86 -24.97
CA GLY A 19 28.43 23.07 -25.16
C GLY A 19 27.69 23.25 -26.49
N ASP A 20 26.41 22.86 -26.52
CA ASP A 20 25.40 23.70 -27.16
C ASP A 20 24.11 23.75 -26.29
N GLY A 21 23.57 24.95 -26.15
CA GLY A 21 22.62 25.38 -25.13
C GLY A 21 21.16 25.05 -25.44
N GLY A 22 20.81 23.77 -25.55
CA GLY A 22 19.41 23.33 -25.53
C GLY A 22 18.94 23.15 -24.09
N GLY A 23 17.84 23.80 -23.70
CA GLY A 23 17.19 23.57 -22.40
C GLY A 23 17.08 22.07 -22.13
N ALA A 24 17.68 21.59 -21.03
CA ALA A 24 17.74 20.17 -20.73
C ALA A 24 16.32 19.58 -20.76
N ARG A 25 16.06 18.65 -21.68
CA ARG A 25 14.76 18.00 -21.79
C ARG A 25 14.37 17.40 -20.43
N PRO A 26 13.13 17.59 -19.96
CA PRO A 26 12.68 16.99 -18.71
C PRO A 26 12.80 15.45 -18.80
N PHE A 27 13.27 14.82 -17.72
CA PHE A 27 13.31 13.37 -17.63
C PHE A 27 11.97 12.86 -17.09
N CYS A 28 11.32 11.95 -17.82
CA CYS A 28 10.16 11.20 -17.36
C CYS A 28 10.15 9.82 -18.03
N LEU A 29 9.58 8.82 -17.35
CA LEU A 29 9.58 7.42 -17.78
C LEU A 29 8.53 7.13 -18.85
N LEU A 30 7.44 7.90 -18.87
CA LEU A 30 6.37 7.75 -19.87
C LEU A 30 6.76 8.25 -21.27
N SER A 31 7.81 9.08 -21.39
CA SER A 31 8.26 9.58 -22.69
C SER A 31 8.93 8.45 -23.49
N THR A 32 8.25 7.98 -24.53
CA THR A 32 8.86 7.14 -25.56
C THR A 32 9.75 8.05 -26.40
N GLY A 33 11.03 7.70 -26.59
CA GLY A 33 11.98 8.49 -27.37
C GLY A 33 11.69 8.55 -28.89
N GLY A 34 10.41 8.49 -29.28
CA GLY A 34 9.97 8.72 -30.66
C GLY A 34 10.06 10.19 -31.03
N GLU A 35 9.95 10.45 -32.34
CA GLU A 35 10.03 11.76 -33.01
C GLU A 35 8.91 12.76 -32.63
N GLY A 36 8.38 12.70 -31.40
CA GLY A 36 7.46 13.69 -30.86
C GLY A 36 8.16 15.02 -30.64
N GLY A 37 7.44 16.12 -30.91
CA GLY A 37 7.97 17.46 -30.68
C GLY A 37 8.25 17.71 -29.20
N TYR A 38 9.05 18.74 -28.90
CA TYR A 38 9.24 19.24 -27.54
C TYR A 38 7.93 19.41 -26.73
N PRO A 39 6.80 19.92 -27.28
CA PRO A 39 5.54 20.00 -26.54
C PRO A 39 4.96 18.63 -26.14
N ASP A 40 4.98 17.63 -27.02
CA ASP A 40 4.42 16.29 -26.72
C ASP A 40 5.17 15.61 -25.57
N SER A 41 6.49 15.80 -25.52
CA SER A 41 7.32 15.27 -24.43
C SER A 41 6.99 15.91 -23.08
N LEU A 42 6.61 17.19 -23.08
CA LEU A 42 6.27 17.94 -21.88
C LEU A 42 4.90 17.53 -21.35
N ASP A 43 3.90 17.33 -22.22
CA ASP A 43 2.57 16.86 -21.84
C ASP A 43 2.61 15.47 -21.21
N VAL A 44 3.43 14.57 -21.74
CA VAL A 44 3.63 13.22 -21.17
C VAL A 44 4.32 13.26 -19.81
N CYS A 45 5.34 14.11 -19.64
CA CYS A 45 5.98 14.30 -18.33
C CYS A 45 5.03 14.96 -17.31
N LEU A 46 4.17 15.88 -17.75
CA LEU A 46 3.14 16.46 -16.89
C LEU A 46 2.12 15.40 -16.45
N LEU A 47 1.69 14.52 -17.36
CA LEU A 47 0.81 13.41 -17.04
C LEU A 47 1.43 12.48 -15.98
N GLU A 48 2.71 12.17 -16.10
CA GLU A 48 3.47 11.40 -15.11
C GLU A 48 3.39 12.05 -13.72
N VAL A 49 3.74 13.34 -13.62
CA VAL A 49 3.69 14.08 -12.35
C VAL A 49 2.28 14.11 -11.76
N VAL A 50 1.26 14.34 -12.59
CA VAL A 50 -0.15 14.36 -12.16
C VAL A 50 -0.57 13.02 -11.58
N ILE A 51 -0.23 11.90 -12.24
CA ILE A 51 -0.53 10.55 -11.75
C ILE A 51 0.14 10.31 -10.38
N ILE A 52 1.42 10.66 -10.26
CA ILE A 52 2.20 10.48 -9.03
C ILE A 52 1.60 11.28 -7.87
N VAL A 53 1.35 12.58 -8.08
CA VAL A 53 0.83 13.48 -7.05
C VAL A 53 -0.59 13.07 -6.65
N PHE A 54 -1.44 12.76 -7.62
CA PHE A 54 -2.80 12.30 -7.37
C PHE A 54 -2.81 11.01 -6.54
N LEU A 55 -2.00 10.02 -6.91
CA LEU A 55 -1.94 8.76 -6.18
C LEU A 55 -1.37 8.96 -4.77
N THR A 56 -0.36 9.81 -4.63
CA THR A 56 0.23 10.16 -3.33
C THR A 56 -0.81 10.78 -2.40
N ALA A 57 -1.62 11.72 -2.89
CA ALA A 57 -2.71 12.33 -2.14
C ALA A 57 -3.77 11.30 -1.70
N LEU A 58 -4.13 10.37 -2.59
CA LEU A 58 -5.06 9.28 -2.26
C LEU A 58 -4.50 8.34 -1.19
N ILE A 59 -3.23 7.93 -1.31
CA ILE A 59 -2.58 7.04 -0.34
C ILE A 59 -2.54 7.69 1.04
N ILE A 60 -2.09 8.95 1.12
CA ILE A 60 -1.98 9.67 2.39
C ILE A 60 -3.36 9.86 3.02
N SER A 61 -4.32 10.40 2.27
CA SER A 61 -5.68 10.66 2.79
C SER A 61 -6.40 9.37 3.20
N GLY A 62 -6.33 8.32 2.39
CA GLY A 62 -6.94 7.02 2.68
C GLY A 62 -6.39 6.39 3.96
N ASN A 63 -5.06 6.31 4.08
CA ASN A 63 -4.44 5.65 5.24
C ASN A 63 -4.54 6.50 6.51
N LEU A 64 -4.54 7.84 6.42
CA LEU A 64 -4.84 8.72 7.56
C LEU A 64 -6.25 8.48 8.09
N VAL A 65 -7.26 8.36 7.21
CA VAL A 65 -8.63 8.04 7.63
C VAL A 65 -8.67 6.70 8.36
N VAL A 66 -7.98 5.68 7.86
CA VAL A 66 -7.90 4.37 8.54
C VAL A 66 -7.31 4.53 9.94
N ILE A 67 -6.15 5.19 10.07
CA ILE A 67 -5.48 5.39 11.36
C ILE A 67 -6.38 6.15 12.34
N VAL A 68 -6.98 7.25 11.91
CA VAL A 68 -7.88 8.06 12.75
C VAL A 68 -9.08 7.24 13.22
N VAL A 69 -9.72 6.45 12.35
CA VAL A 69 -10.86 5.61 12.73
C VAL A 69 -10.46 4.57 13.79
N PHE A 70 -9.28 3.95 13.67
CA PHE A 70 -8.81 2.99 14.68
C PHE A 70 -8.53 3.64 16.04
N HIS A 71 -7.98 4.86 16.06
CA HIS A 71 -7.75 5.61 17.31
C HIS A 71 -9.04 6.13 17.95
N CYS A 72 -10.02 6.56 17.14
CA CYS A 72 -11.27 7.13 17.65
C CYS A 72 -12.34 6.07 18.00
N ALA A 73 -12.19 4.82 17.53
CA ALA A 73 -13.15 3.74 17.76
C ALA A 73 -12.49 2.57 18.51
N PRO A 74 -12.29 2.68 19.84
CA PRO A 74 -11.56 1.69 20.65
C PRO A 74 -12.14 0.27 20.61
N LEU A 75 -13.44 0.11 20.28
CA LEU A 75 -14.06 -1.21 20.11
C LEU A 75 -13.45 -2.04 18.96
N LEU A 76 -12.85 -1.40 17.95
CA LEU A 76 -12.16 -2.08 16.84
C LEU A 76 -10.76 -2.59 17.23
N ASN A 77 -10.16 -2.03 18.29
CA ASN A 77 -8.78 -2.33 18.68
C ASN A 77 -8.62 -3.69 19.38
N HIS A 78 -9.74 -4.32 19.76
CA HIS A 78 -9.73 -5.56 20.53
C HIS A 78 -9.54 -6.83 19.69
N HIS A 79 -9.57 -6.70 18.35
CA HIS A 79 -9.30 -7.80 17.43
C HIS A 79 -7.80 -7.86 17.10
N THR A 80 -7.22 -9.05 17.16
CA THR A 80 -5.81 -9.34 16.80
C THR A 80 -5.46 -8.88 15.38
N THR A 81 -6.37 -9.05 14.41
CA THR A 81 -6.23 -8.60 13.02
C THR A 81 -6.03 -7.09 12.92
N SER A 82 -6.57 -6.32 13.88
CA SER A 82 -6.44 -4.86 13.91
C SER A 82 -4.99 -4.40 14.09
N TYR A 83 -4.14 -5.18 14.78
CA TYR A 83 -2.70 -4.86 14.91
C TYR A 83 -1.98 -4.90 13.55
N PHE A 84 -2.26 -5.92 12.74
CA PHE A 84 -1.71 -6.02 11.38
C PHE A 84 -2.30 -4.97 10.45
N ILE A 85 -3.61 -4.67 10.55
CA ILE A 85 -4.25 -3.60 9.76
C ILE A 85 -3.64 -2.23 10.08
N GLN A 86 -3.42 -1.91 11.35
CA GLN A 86 -2.74 -0.67 11.74
C GLN A 86 -1.30 -0.64 11.22
N THR A 87 -0.56 -1.74 11.35
CA THR A 87 0.82 -1.84 10.84
C THR A 87 0.87 -1.56 9.34
N MET A 88 -0.05 -2.13 8.55
CA MET A 88 -0.16 -1.83 7.12
C MET A 88 -0.54 -0.38 6.86
N ALA A 89 -1.50 0.19 7.61
CA ALA A 89 -1.90 1.58 7.42
C ALA A 89 -0.73 2.56 7.66
N TYR A 90 0.11 2.30 8.67
CA TYR A 90 1.34 3.07 8.88
C TYR A 90 2.37 2.84 7.76
N ALA A 91 2.59 1.60 7.32
CA ALA A 91 3.52 1.31 6.23
C ALA A 91 3.09 1.98 4.92
N ASP A 92 1.81 1.86 4.56
CA ASP A 92 1.20 2.46 3.37
C ASP A 92 1.18 3.99 3.45
N LEU A 93 0.94 4.58 4.63
CA LEU A 93 1.10 6.03 4.85
C LEU A 93 2.55 6.48 4.61
N LEU A 94 3.53 5.74 5.13
CA LEU A 94 4.95 6.04 4.94
C LEU A 94 5.36 5.90 3.46
N VAL A 95 4.73 5.01 2.68
CA VAL A 95 4.92 4.96 1.21
C VAL A 95 4.46 6.27 0.59
N GLY A 96 3.26 6.75 0.93
CA GLY A 96 2.75 8.03 0.44
C GLY A 96 3.65 9.21 0.82
N VAL A 97 4.09 9.28 2.08
CA VAL A 97 5.02 10.32 2.54
C VAL A 97 6.36 10.24 1.79
N SER A 98 6.88 9.03 1.56
CA SER A 98 8.11 8.83 0.80
C SER A 98 7.95 9.30 -0.65
N CYS A 99 6.78 9.09 -1.27
CA CYS A 99 6.46 9.54 -2.63
C CYS A 99 6.41 11.06 -2.79
N LEU A 100 6.33 11.84 -1.70
CA LEU A 100 6.45 13.31 -1.78
C LEU A 100 7.84 13.75 -2.22
N VAL A 101 8.89 12.97 -1.92
CA VAL A 101 10.27 13.29 -2.30
C VAL A 101 10.44 13.37 -3.83
N PRO A 102 10.10 12.34 -4.62
CA PRO A 102 10.16 12.44 -6.08
C PRO A 102 9.19 13.50 -6.63
N SER A 103 8.00 13.71 -6.03
CA SER A 103 7.10 14.79 -6.45
C SER A 103 7.75 16.17 -6.34
N LEU A 104 8.38 16.49 -5.20
CA LEU A 104 9.07 17.77 -5.01
C LEU A 104 10.25 17.94 -5.97
N SER A 105 11.02 16.88 -6.20
CA SER A 105 12.12 16.89 -7.16
C SER A 105 11.65 17.15 -8.59
N LEU A 106 10.51 16.58 -8.99
CA LEU A 106 9.90 16.78 -10.31
C LEU A 106 9.29 18.18 -10.48
N LEU A 107 8.80 18.79 -9.41
CA LEU A 107 8.29 20.18 -9.40
C LEU A 107 9.42 21.24 -9.44
N GLY A 108 10.68 20.84 -9.58
CA GLY A 108 11.82 21.75 -9.68
C GLY A 108 12.45 22.15 -8.35
N TYR A 109 11.93 21.67 -7.22
CA TYR A 109 12.57 21.81 -5.92
C TYR A 109 13.64 20.74 -5.75
N ARG A 110 14.81 20.96 -6.34
CA ARG A 110 15.97 20.08 -6.14
C ARG A 110 16.39 20.15 -4.68
N LEU A 111 16.40 19.00 -4.01
CA LEU A 111 16.99 18.86 -2.69
C LEU A 111 18.52 18.92 -2.86
N ALA A 112 19.06 20.13 -3.02
CA ALA A 112 20.45 20.39 -3.40
C ALA A 112 21.51 19.85 -2.42
N PHE A 113 21.08 19.34 -1.27
CA PHE A 113 21.96 18.85 -0.21
C PHE A 113 22.41 17.40 -0.38
N LEU A 114 21.79 16.59 -1.27
CA LEU A 114 22.12 15.17 -1.45
C LEU A 114 22.32 14.78 -2.92
N PRO A 115 23.28 13.88 -3.24
CA PRO A 115 23.41 13.32 -4.58
C PRO A 115 22.16 12.56 -5.02
N GLU A 116 21.74 12.74 -6.28
CA GLU A 116 20.57 12.06 -6.85
C GLU A 116 20.63 10.53 -6.71
N ALA A 117 21.83 9.96 -6.89
CA ALA A 117 22.08 8.52 -6.72
C ALA A 117 21.74 8.03 -5.30
N LEU A 118 22.10 8.80 -4.27
CA LEU A 118 21.82 8.42 -2.89
C LEU A 118 20.33 8.58 -2.57
N LEU A 119 19.71 9.66 -3.05
CA LEU A 119 18.28 9.91 -2.89
C LEU A 119 17.44 8.80 -3.54
N CYS A 120 17.76 8.41 -4.78
CA CYS A 120 16.98 7.42 -5.51
C CYS A 120 17.19 6.01 -4.95
N LYS A 121 18.41 5.65 -4.54
CA LYS A 121 18.69 4.37 -3.83
C LYS A 121 17.95 4.32 -2.50
N GLY A 122 18.00 5.39 -1.70
CA GLY A 122 17.31 5.49 -0.42
C GLY A 122 15.79 5.40 -0.56
N PHE A 123 15.22 6.15 -1.51
CA PHE A 123 13.78 6.09 -1.82
C PHE A 123 13.37 4.69 -2.30
N GLY A 124 14.10 4.11 -3.25
CA GLY A 124 13.82 2.78 -3.78
C GLY A 124 13.90 1.69 -2.71
N TYR A 125 14.86 1.79 -1.78
CA TYR A 125 14.95 0.91 -0.61
C TYR A 125 13.77 1.10 0.34
N ALA A 126 13.48 2.34 0.76
CA ALA A 126 12.40 2.64 1.71
C ALA A 126 11.05 2.13 1.20
N VAL A 127 10.69 2.43 -0.05
CA VAL A 127 9.42 1.96 -0.64
C VAL A 127 9.39 0.43 -0.73
N SER A 128 10.49 -0.20 -1.14
CA SER A 128 10.58 -1.68 -1.20
C SER A 128 10.37 -2.33 0.17
N VAL A 129 11.02 -1.80 1.22
CA VAL A 129 10.85 -2.28 2.60
C VAL A 129 9.41 -2.11 3.06
N LEU A 130 8.82 -0.92 2.91
CA LEU A 130 7.45 -0.63 3.35
C LEU A 130 6.43 -1.52 2.63
N LYS A 131 6.60 -1.74 1.33
CA LYS A 131 5.77 -2.65 0.55
C LYS A 131 5.90 -4.10 1.01
N SER A 132 7.09 -4.54 1.39
CA SER A 132 7.32 -5.86 1.98
C SER A 132 6.64 -6.02 3.34
N VAL A 133 6.69 -4.98 4.19
CA VAL A 133 5.95 -4.97 5.48
C VAL A 133 4.45 -5.13 5.24
N SER A 134 3.89 -4.40 4.27
CA SER A 134 2.46 -4.52 3.91
C SER A 134 2.12 -5.93 3.41
N MET A 135 2.97 -6.52 2.56
CA MET A 135 2.74 -7.88 2.03
C MET A 135 2.84 -8.97 3.12
N ALA A 136 3.85 -8.90 3.98
CA ALA A 136 4.02 -9.83 5.09
C ALA A 136 2.86 -9.73 6.09
N SER A 137 2.38 -8.51 6.36
CA SER A 137 1.20 -8.28 7.20
C SER A 137 -0.06 -8.92 6.62
N LEU A 138 -0.27 -8.87 5.30
CA LEU A 138 -1.39 -9.56 4.64
C LEU A 138 -1.29 -11.08 4.77
N ALA A 139 -0.09 -11.65 4.63
CA ALA A 139 0.12 -13.08 4.86
C ALA A 139 -0.17 -13.45 6.33
N CYS A 140 0.25 -12.62 7.29
CA CYS A 140 -0.07 -12.83 8.69
C CYS A 140 -1.57 -12.71 8.98
N ILE A 141 -2.29 -11.81 8.30
CA ILE A 141 -3.75 -11.72 8.38
C ILE A 141 -4.41 -13.01 7.87
N SER A 142 -3.96 -13.55 6.73
CA SER A 142 -4.54 -14.79 6.20
C SER A 142 -4.31 -15.97 7.15
N VAL A 143 -3.14 -16.04 7.79
CA VAL A 143 -2.82 -17.04 8.83
C VAL A 143 -3.66 -16.83 10.09
N ASP A 144 -3.78 -15.60 10.59
CA ASP A 144 -4.60 -15.27 11.77
C ASP A 144 -6.05 -15.72 11.57
N ARG A 145 -6.62 -15.47 10.40
CA ARG A 145 -7.97 -15.92 10.05
C ARG A 145 -8.07 -17.43 9.90
N TYR A 146 -7.08 -18.05 9.28
CA TYR A 146 -7.00 -19.50 9.18
C TYR A 146 -7.00 -20.14 10.59
N LEU A 147 -6.22 -19.62 11.53
CA LEU A 147 -6.18 -20.11 12.90
C LEU A 147 -7.50 -19.90 13.64
N ALA A 148 -8.13 -18.74 13.49
CA ALA A 148 -9.42 -18.44 14.10
C ALA A 148 -10.53 -19.41 13.64
N ILE A 149 -10.52 -19.78 12.35
CA ILE A 149 -11.53 -20.68 11.75
C ILE A 149 -11.21 -22.14 12.04
N THR A 150 -9.95 -22.56 11.96
CA THR A 150 -9.56 -23.98 12.11
C THR A 150 -9.42 -24.44 13.55
N LYS A 151 -9.06 -23.53 14.49
CA LYS A 151 -8.75 -23.87 15.88
C LYS A 151 -9.37 -22.85 16.86
N PRO A 152 -10.70 -22.70 16.91
CA PRO A 152 -11.36 -21.65 17.69
C PRO A 152 -11.06 -21.72 19.20
N LEU A 153 -10.96 -22.92 19.77
CA LEU A 153 -10.69 -23.12 21.21
C LEU A 153 -9.23 -22.81 21.60
N SER A 154 -8.28 -23.09 20.71
CA SER A 154 -6.85 -22.82 20.95
C SER A 154 -6.42 -21.44 20.44
N TYR A 155 -7.28 -20.74 19.70
CA TYR A 155 -6.94 -19.45 19.11
C TYR A 155 -6.48 -18.43 20.16
N ASN A 156 -7.23 -18.30 21.26
CA ASN A 156 -6.94 -17.34 22.32
C ASN A 156 -5.66 -17.67 23.10
N THR A 157 -5.19 -18.92 23.08
CA THR A 157 -3.91 -19.31 23.71
C THR A 157 -2.73 -19.18 22.74
N LEU A 158 -2.98 -19.34 21.43
CA LEU A 158 -1.96 -19.23 20.38
C LEU A 158 -1.64 -17.78 20.03
N VAL A 159 -2.66 -16.94 19.86
CA VAL A 159 -2.54 -15.55 19.38
C VAL A 159 -2.65 -14.59 20.56
N THR A 160 -1.50 -14.27 21.16
CA THR A 160 -1.41 -13.34 22.29
C THR A 160 -0.82 -11.99 21.87
N PRO A 161 -1.11 -10.89 22.58
CA PRO A 161 -0.58 -9.56 22.24
C PRO A 161 0.96 -9.51 22.18
N CYS A 162 1.65 -10.18 23.12
CA CYS A 162 3.11 -10.23 23.13
C CYS A 162 3.67 -10.90 21.86
N ARG A 163 3.09 -12.03 21.45
CA ARG A 163 3.50 -12.73 20.22
C ARG A 163 3.20 -11.91 18.97
N LEU A 164 2.09 -11.17 18.95
CA LEU A 164 1.74 -10.25 17.87
C LEU A 164 2.75 -9.11 17.73
N HIS A 165 3.12 -8.45 18.83
CA HIS A 165 4.14 -7.40 18.82
C HIS A 165 5.49 -7.93 18.35
N LEU A 166 5.92 -9.10 18.84
CA LEU A 166 7.14 -9.76 18.38
C LEU A 166 7.07 -10.05 16.87
N CYS A 167 5.93 -10.57 16.39
CA CYS A 167 5.72 -10.84 14.96
C CYS A 167 5.84 -9.57 14.11
N ILE A 168 5.25 -8.45 14.55
CA ILE A 168 5.37 -7.16 13.85
C ILE A 168 6.82 -6.69 13.79
N VAL A 169 7.56 -6.73 14.91
CA VAL A 169 8.98 -6.36 14.94
C VAL A 169 9.79 -7.23 13.98
N LEU A 170 9.54 -8.55 13.97
CA LEU A 170 10.20 -9.47 13.05
C LEU A 170 9.87 -9.15 11.59
N ILE A 171 8.64 -8.76 11.25
CA ILE A 171 8.27 -8.33 9.90
C ILE A 171 9.11 -7.13 9.47
N TRP A 172 9.22 -6.09 10.29
CA TRP A 172 10.02 -4.91 9.97
C TRP A 172 11.51 -5.24 9.77
N LEU A 173 12.08 -6.03 10.68
CA LEU A 173 13.48 -6.47 10.58
C LEU A 173 13.71 -7.33 9.34
N TYR A 174 12.81 -8.27 9.05
CA TYR A 174 12.87 -9.14 7.89
C TYR A 174 12.79 -8.34 6.57
N SER A 175 11.81 -7.45 6.46
CA SER A 175 11.65 -6.58 5.30
C SER A 175 12.86 -5.68 5.08
N GLY A 176 13.43 -5.10 6.14
CA GLY A 176 14.65 -4.30 6.08
C GLY A 176 15.86 -5.11 5.61
N ALA A 177 16.00 -6.34 6.11
CA ALA A 177 17.13 -7.22 5.81
C ALA A 177 17.12 -7.73 4.36
N ILE A 178 15.97 -8.11 3.80
CA ILE A 178 15.88 -8.65 2.43
C ILE A 178 16.41 -7.67 1.37
N PHE A 179 16.15 -6.37 1.54
CA PHE A 179 16.55 -5.35 0.58
C PHE A 179 17.90 -4.71 0.88
N LEU A 180 18.50 -5.02 2.04
CA LEU A 180 19.80 -4.49 2.43
C LEU A 180 20.94 -4.81 1.43
N PRO A 181 20.98 -5.98 0.76
CA PRO A 181 21.98 -6.28 -0.28
C PRO A 181 22.05 -5.24 -1.41
N ALA A 182 21.00 -4.46 -1.65
CA ALA A 182 20.99 -3.38 -2.63
C ALA A 182 22.11 -2.32 -2.41
N PHE A 183 22.57 -2.17 -1.16
CA PHE A 183 23.67 -1.26 -0.80
C PHE A 183 25.07 -1.90 -0.89
N PHE A 184 25.15 -3.22 -1.12
CA PHE A 184 26.38 -4.00 -1.24
C PHE A 184 26.61 -4.49 -2.68
N ASP A 185 26.24 -3.69 -3.67
CA ASP A 185 26.41 -3.97 -5.11
C ASP A 185 25.74 -5.25 -5.63
N TRP A 186 24.67 -5.74 -4.98
CA TRP A 186 23.84 -6.83 -5.52
C TRP A 186 22.93 -6.40 -6.67
N GLY A 187 22.84 -5.10 -6.93
CA GLY A 187 22.02 -4.51 -7.98
C GLY A 187 20.76 -3.84 -7.44
N LYS A 188 19.93 -3.38 -8.37
CA LYS A 188 18.67 -2.67 -8.08
C LYS A 188 17.60 -3.63 -7.52
N PRO A 189 16.97 -3.35 -6.36
CA PRO A 189 15.97 -4.22 -5.72
C PRO A 189 14.58 -4.13 -6.37
N GLY A 190 14.38 -3.21 -7.32
CA GLY A 190 13.11 -2.93 -7.95
C GLY A 190 13.06 -1.53 -8.58
N TYR A 191 11.96 -1.19 -9.22
CA TYR A 191 11.86 0.01 -10.07
C TYR A 191 11.28 1.24 -9.38
N HIS A 192 11.01 1.16 -8.08
CA HIS A 192 10.49 2.29 -7.30
C HIS A 192 11.38 3.54 -7.46
N GLY A 193 12.70 3.38 -7.54
CA GLY A 193 13.66 4.48 -7.71
C GLY A 193 13.74 5.09 -9.11
N ASP A 194 13.15 4.46 -10.14
CA ASP A 194 13.34 4.84 -11.54
C ASP A 194 12.69 6.19 -11.91
N VAL A 195 11.89 6.74 -11.00
CA VAL A 195 11.40 8.12 -11.08
C VAL A 195 12.55 9.14 -11.11
N PHE A 196 13.71 8.76 -10.56
CA PHE A 196 14.95 9.51 -10.68
C PHE A 196 15.78 8.99 -11.85
N ARG A 197 16.35 9.91 -12.63
CA ARG A 197 17.10 9.59 -13.84
C ARG A 197 18.27 8.66 -13.56
N TRP A 198 19.00 8.90 -12.48
CA TRP A 198 20.17 8.08 -12.15
C TRP A 198 19.81 6.60 -11.93
N CYS A 199 18.73 6.32 -11.19
CA CYS A 199 18.30 4.94 -10.93
C CYS A 199 17.72 4.26 -12.18
N ALA A 200 17.12 5.02 -13.10
CA ALA A 200 16.62 4.49 -14.36
C ALA A 200 17.73 4.18 -15.38
N ASP A 201 18.75 5.03 -15.47
CA ASP A 201 19.80 4.90 -16.48
C ASP A 201 21.02 4.09 -16.00
N ALA A 202 21.44 4.25 -14.74
CA ALA A 202 22.72 3.73 -14.24
C ALA A 202 22.59 2.55 -13.25
N TRP A 203 21.43 2.35 -12.61
CA TRP A 203 21.26 1.29 -11.62
C TRP A 203 20.52 0.08 -12.19
N GLU A 204 21.28 -0.96 -12.53
CA GLU A 204 20.75 -2.16 -13.16
C GLU A 204 20.30 -3.24 -12.16
N THR A 205 19.25 -3.97 -12.52
CA THR A 205 18.79 -5.16 -11.82
C THR A 205 19.69 -6.35 -12.15
N ARG A 206 19.89 -7.27 -11.19
CA ARG A 206 20.61 -8.53 -11.43
C ARG A 206 19.69 -9.71 -11.16
N ALA A 207 19.64 -10.68 -12.08
CA ALA A 207 18.80 -11.87 -11.97
C ALA A 207 18.94 -12.61 -10.63
N ALA A 208 20.16 -12.74 -10.11
CA ALA A 208 20.41 -13.41 -8.82
C ALA A 208 19.74 -12.68 -7.64
N PHE A 209 19.81 -11.35 -7.60
CA PHE A 209 19.18 -10.58 -6.52
C PHE A 209 17.66 -10.56 -6.66
N THR A 210 17.15 -10.44 -7.89
CA THR A 210 15.72 -10.58 -8.20
C THR A 210 15.18 -11.93 -7.76
N LEU A 211 15.87 -13.02 -8.09
CA LEU A 211 15.48 -14.37 -7.68
C LEU A 211 15.54 -14.53 -6.16
N PHE A 212 16.55 -13.99 -5.50
CA PHE A 212 16.64 -13.95 -4.04
C PHE A 212 15.41 -13.29 -3.42
N ILE A 213 15.02 -12.10 -3.91
CA ILE A 213 13.80 -11.41 -3.42
C ILE A 213 12.56 -12.25 -3.71
N VAL A 214 12.44 -12.85 -4.89
CA VAL A 214 11.27 -13.68 -5.24
C VAL A 214 11.14 -14.89 -4.31
N VAL A 215 12.23 -15.63 -4.08
CA VAL A 215 12.22 -16.86 -3.28
C VAL A 215 12.03 -16.57 -1.79
N LEU A 216 12.56 -15.46 -1.29
CA LEU A 216 12.48 -15.13 0.14
C LEU A 216 11.21 -14.36 0.48
N LEU A 217 10.71 -13.52 -0.43
CA LEU A 217 9.63 -12.59 -0.13
C LEU A 217 8.35 -12.89 -0.91
N TYR A 218 8.38 -12.82 -2.24
CA TYR A 218 7.15 -12.90 -3.05
C TYR A 218 6.52 -14.30 -3.03
N ALA A 219 7.31 -15.35 -3.29
CA ALA A 219 6.80 -16.71 -3.37
C ALA A 219 6.30 -17.23 -2.02
N PRO A 220 7.00 -17.08 -0.87
CA PRO A 220 6.50 -17.54 0.41
C PRO A 220 5.22 -16.82 0.83
N ALA A 221 5.15 -15.50 0.66
CA ALA A 221 3.93 -14.74 0.96
C ALA A 221 2.75 -15.21 0.11
N ALA A 222 2.96 -15.40 -1.20
CA ALA A 222 1.92 -15.89 -2.10
C ALA A 222 1.47 -17.31 -1.73
N LEU A 223 2.40 -18.21 -1.44
CA LEU A 223 2.09 -19.58 -1.05
C LEU A 223 1.31 -19.65 0.26
N VAL A 224 1.71 -18.88 1.28
CA VAL A 224 0.99 -18.81 2.56
C VAL A 224 -0.44 -18.33 2.35
N VAL A 225 -0.62 -17.26 1.58
CA VAL A 225 -1.95 -16.71 1.27
C VAL A 225 -2.80 -17.73 0.50
N CYS A 226 -2.27 -18.29 -0.58
CA CYS A 226 -2.99 -19.27 -1.39
C CYS A 226 -3.38 -20.49 -0.58
N PHE A 227 -2.47 -21.04 0.22
CA PHE A 227 -2.72 -22.18 1.10
C PHE A 227 -3.81 -21.88 2.12
N THR A 228 -3.66 -20.80 2.90
CA THR A 228 -4.60 -20.45 3.96
C THR A 228 -6.01 -20.22 3.42
N TYR A 229 -6.16 -19.47 2.32
CA TYR A 229 -7.49 -19.24 1.72
C TYR A 229 -8.07 -20.48 1.06
N PHE A 230 -7.25 -21.31 0.39
CA PHE A 230 -7.72 -22.58 -0.15
C PHE A 230 -8.28 -23.47 0.96
N SER A 231 -7.57 -23.59 2.09
CA SER A 231 -8.05 -24.35 3.25
C SER A 231 -9.33 -23.76 3.84
N ILE A 232 -9.41 -22.43 4.00
CA ILE A 232 -10.61 -21.75 4.49
C ILE A 232 -11.81 -22.03 3.57
N PHE A 233 -11.62 -21.89 2.26
CA PHE A 233 -12.67 -22.13 1.27
C PHE A 233 -13.17 -23.57 1.32
N ARG A 234 -12.26 -24.55 1.42
CA ARG A 234 -12.63 -25.96 1.56
C ARG A 234 -13.45 -26.22 2.83
N ILE A 235 -13.02 -25.68 3.97
CA ILE A 235 -13.73 -25.82 5.25
C ILE A 235 -15.12 -25.17 5.17
N CYS A 236 -15.23 -23.98 4.60
CA CYS A 236 -16.52 -23.32 4.40
C CYS A 236 -17.45 -24.11 3.47
N GLN A 237 -16.93 -24.74 2.42
CA GLN A 237 -17.72 -25.62 1.56
C GLN A 237 -18.21 -26.85 2.31
N GLN A 238 -17.35 -27.49 3.11
CA GLN A 238 -17.72 -28.64 3.94
C GLN A 238 -18.83 -28.28 4.92
N HIS A 239 -18.70 -27.19 5.68
CA HIS A 239 -19.78 -26.73 6.58
C HIS A 239 -21.07 -26.36 5.84
N THR A 240 -20.97 -25.76 4.66
CA THR A 240 -22.18 -25.45 3.85
C THR A 240 -22.88 -26.74 3.44
N LYS A 241 -22.12 -27.78 3.04
CA LYS A 241 -22.65 -29.09 2.66
C LYS A 241 -23.31 -29.78 3.85
N GLU A 242 -22.65 -29.83 5.01
CA GLU A 242 -23.19 -30.43 6.22
C GLU A 242 -24.47 -29.74 6.72
N ILE A 243 -24.53 -28.40 6.67
CA ILE A 243 -25.72 -27.63 7.02
C ILE A 243 -26.86 -27.93 6.04
N ASN A 244 -26.56 -28.01 4.74
CA ASN A 244 -27.58 -28.33 3.73
C ASN A 244 -28.10 -29.76 3.90
N GLU A 245 -27.24 -30.74 4.18
CA GLU A 245 -27.64 -32.12 4.48
C GLU A 245 -28.50 -32.22 5.74
N ARG A 246 -28.16 -31.48 6.81
CA ARG A 246 -29.02 -31.38 8.01
C ARG A 246 -30.37 -30.76 7.67
N ARG A 247 -30.40 -29.67 6.90
CA ARG A 247 -31.65 -29.05 6.46
C ARG A 247 -32.52 -30.01 5.67
N VAL A 248 -31.96 -30.74 4.70
CA VAL A 248 -32.71 -31.74 3.91
C VAL A 248 -33.30 -32.84 4.82
N ARG A 249 -32.56 -33.30 5.83
CA ARG A 249 -33.09 -34.28 6.81
C ARG A 249 -34.25 -33.72 7.63
N PHE A 250 -34.21 -32.44 8.03
CA PHE A 250 -35.26 -31.83 8.85
C PHE A 250 -36.45 -31.30 8.02
N SER A 251 -36.24 -30.84 6.79
CA SER A 251 -37.30 -30.37 5.88
C SER A 251 -38.19 -31.50 5.35
N SER A 252 -37.74 -32.76 5.44
CA SER A 252 -38.59 -33.91 5.17
C SER A 252 -39.63 -34.17 6.27
N GLN A 253 -39.58 -33.47 7.41
CA GLN A 253 -40.47 -33.71 8.56
C GLN A 253 -41.46 -32.57 8.84
N GLU A 254 -41.22 -31.36 8.36
CA GLU A 254 -42.19 -30.25 8.42
C GLU A 254 -42.21 -29.49 7.09
N GLY A 255 -43.40 -29.38 6.47
CA GLY A 255 -43.63 -28.65 5.21
C GLY A 255 -43.60 -27.12 5.35
N GLY A 256 -42.54 -26.58 5.96
CA GLY A 256 -42.34 -25.15 6.18
C GLY A 256 -41.43 -24.49 5.15
N GLU A 257 -41.78 -23.27 4.76
CA GLU A 257 -41.12 -22.44 3.74
C GLU A 257 -39.58 -22.40 3.85
N ALA A 258 -38.93 -22.43 2.69
CA ALA A 258 -37.47 -22.40 2.54
C ALA A 258 -36.88 -21.07 3.05
N GLY A 259 -36.64 -20.97 4.35
CA GLY A 259 -35.86 -19.89 4.95
C GLY A 259 -34.43 -19.88 4.40
N GLU A 260 -34.09 -18.79 3.71
CA GLU A 260 -32.79 -18.57 3.06
C GLU A 260 -31.63 -18.93 3.99
N ALA A 261 -30.64 -19.66 3.48
CA ALA A 261 -29.52 -20.12 4.29
C ALA A 261 -28.68 -18.94 4.78
N GLN A 262 -28.94 -18.50 6.01
CA GLN A 262 -28.17 -17.45 6.66
C GLN A 262 -26.69 -17.87 6.68
N PRO A 263 -25.81 -17.17 5.94
CA PRO A 263 -24.41 -17.53 5.89
C PRO A 263 -23.83 -17.43 7.29
N CYS A 264 -23.03 -18.41 7.71
CA CYS A 264 -22.25 -18.29 8.94
C CYS A 264 -21.49 -16.95 8.88
N PRO A 265 -21.62 -16.04 9.85
CA PRO A 265 -21.04 -14.69 9.78
C PRO A 265 -19.54 -14.70 9.47
N ASP A 266 -18.84 -15.76 9.89
CA ASP A 266 -17.43 -16.02 9.60
C ASP A 266 -17.12 -16.21 8.11
N LYS A 267 -18.04 -16.81 7.33
CA LYS A 267 -17.92 -16.98 5.87
C LYS A 267 -17.94 -15.63 5.14
N ARG A 268 -18.80 -14.71 5.58
CA ARG A 268 -18.90 -13.36 4.99
C ARG A 268 -17.63 -12.56 5.25
N TYR A 269 -17.06 -12.67 6.46
CA TYR A 269 -15.81 -12.03 6.82
C TYR A 269 -14.60 -12.64 6.08
N ALA A 270 -14.54 -13.97 5.96
CA ALA A 270 -13.51 -14.66 5.20
C ALA A 270 -13.53 -14.34 3.69
N MET A 271 -14.71 -14.29 3.05
CA MET A 271 -14.81 -13.91 1.63
C MET A 271 -14.41 -12.46 1.38
N VAL A 272 -14.70 -11.58 2.35
CA VAL A 272 -14.25 -10.20 2.31
C VAL A 272 -12.72 -10.14 2.35
N LEU A 273 -12.06 -10.86 3.26
CA LEU A 273 -10.60 -10.94 3.37
C LEU A 273 -9.93 -11.60 2.15
N LEU A 274 -10.60 -12.60 1.58
CA LEU A 274 -10.21 -13.21 0.30
C LEU A 274 -10.23 -12.15 -0.81
N ARG A 275 -11.31 -11.36 -0.93
CA ARG A 275 -11.37 -10.26 -1.89
C ARG A 275 -10.26 -9.24 -1.67
N ILE A 276 -9.96 -8.86 -0.42
CA ILE A 276 -8.87 -7.92 -0.12
C ILE A 276 -7.54 -8.46 -0.63
N THR A 277 -7.25 -9.73 -0.32
CA THR A 277 -5.95 -10.32 -0.62
C THR A 277 -5.81 -10.66 -2.11
N SER A 278 -6.91 -11.00 -2.80
CA SER A 278 -6.91 -11.17 -4.25
C SER A 278 -6.61 -9.87 -4.99
N VAL A 279 -7.18 -8.74 -4.57
CA VAL A 279 -6.87 -7.44 -5.19
C VAL A 279 -5.38 -7.09 -5.03
N PHE A 280 -4.79 -7.41 -3.87
CA PHE A 280 -3.36 -7.22 -3.64
C PHE A 280 -2.50 -7.93 -4.70
N TYR A 281 -2.65 -9.26 -4.84
CA TYR A 281 -1.83 -10.00 -5.79
C TYR A 281 -2.14 -9.65 -7.25
N LEU A 282 -3.37 -9.26 -7.58
CA LEU A 282 -3.72 -8.81 -8.93
C LEU A 282 -3.00 -7.51 -9.31
N LEU A 283 -2.86 -6.57 -8.38
CA LEU A 283 -2.15 -5.31 -8.62
C LEU A 283 -0.61 -5.49 -8.62
N TRP A 284 -0.11 -6.49 -7.89
CA TRP A 284 1.31 -6.77 -7.79
C TRP A 284 1.85 -7.69 -8.88
N LEU A 285 1.04 -8.59 -9.41
CA LEU A 285 1.47 -9.58 -10.40
C LEU A 285 2.14 -8.94 -11.63
N PRO A 286 1.60 -7.86 -12.24
CA PRO A 286 2.24 -7.20 -13.38
C PRO A 286 3.66 -6.70 -13.05
N TYR A 287 3.86 -6.16 -11.85
CA TYR A 287 5.18 -5.69 -11.40
C TYR A 287 6.16 -6.85 -11.19
N ILE A 288 5.73 -7.94 -10.54
CA ILE A 288 6.59 -9.10 -10.30
C ILE A 288 7.00 -9.75 -11.65
N VAL A 289 6.06 -9.86 -12.59
CA VAL A 289 6.34 -10.40 -13.93
C VAL A 289 7.32 -9.48 -14.68
N TYR A 290 7.08 -8.17 -14.69
CA TYR A 290 7.99 -7.22 -15.31
C TYR A 290 9.40 -7.27 -14.68
N PHE A 291 9.48 -7.35 -13.34
CA PHE A 291 10.74 -7.47 -12.60
C PHE A 291 11.53 -8.71 -12.97
N LEU A 292 10.87 -9.85 -13.16
CA LEU A 292 11.50 -11.08 -13.64
C LEU A 292 11.97 -10.95 -15.11
N LEU A 293 11.15 -10.39 -15.98
CA LEU A 293 11.45 -10.28 -17.42
C LEU A 293 12.61 -9.31 -17.71
N GLU A 294 12.65 -8.15 -17.06
CA GLU A 294 13.76 -7.22 -17.25
C GLU A 294 15.03 -7.71 -16.56
N SER A 295 14.94 -8.30 -15.36
CA SER A 295 16.12 -8.85 -14.67
C SER A 295 16.76 -10.03 -15.41
N SER A 296 15.99 -10.75 -16.22
CA SER A 296 16.47 -11.82 -17.11
C SER A 296 16.85 -11.31 -18.51
N SER A 297 16.87 -9.97 -18.72
CA SER A 297 17.18 -9.31 -20.00
C SER A 297 16.26 -9.68 -21.17
N VAL A 298 15.06 -10.22 -20.90
CA VAL A 298 14.10 -10.66 -21.93
C VAL A 298 13.26 -9.49 -22.46
N TYR A 299 12.85 -8.57 -21.60
CA TYR A 299 11.99 -7.45 -21.97
C TYR A 299 12.35 -6.20 -21.16
N ARG A 300 12.56 -5.06 -21.83
CA ARG A 300 12.88 -3.79 -21.18
C ARG A 300 12.08 -2.67 -21.81
N ASN A 301 11.24 -2.01 -21.02
CA ASN A 301 10.41 -0.90 -21.48
C ASN A 301 10.10 0.07 -20.32
N ARG A 302 10.52 1.34 -20.47
CA ARG A 302 10.37 2.37 -19.43
C ARG A 302 8.91 2.65 -19.06
N VAL A 303 8.02 2.64 -20.05
CA VAL A 303 6.57 2.82 -19.86
C VAL A 303 6.00 1.65 -19.06
N ALA A 304 6.40 0.41 -19.38
CA ALA A 304 5.97 -0.78 -18.63
C ALA A 304 6.50 -0.76 -17.19
N SER A 305 7.76 -0.36 -16.97
CA SER A 305 8.33 -0.14 -15.64
C SER A 305 7.50 0.85 -14.83
N PHE A 306 7.19 2.01 -15.41
CA PHE A 306 6.34 3.02 -14.78
C PHE A 306 4.95 2.46 -14.43
N LEU A 307 4.21 1.97 -15.43
CA LEU A 307 2.82 1.53 -15.24
C LEU A 307 2.71 0.42 -14.21
N THR A 308 3.58 -0.59 -14.27
CA THR A 308 3.55 -1.71 -13.33
C THR A 308 3.96 -1.29 -11.92
N THR A 309 4.94 -0.40 -11.78
CA THR A 309 5.37 0.15 -10.47
C THR A 309 4.25 0.97 -9.83
N TRP A 310 3.65 1.90 -10.55
CA TRP A 310 2.59 2.75 -10.01
C TRP A 310 1.29 1.98 -9.73
N LEU A 311 1.00 0.92 -10.50
CA LEU A 311 -0.06 -0.03 -10.20
C LEU A 311 0.21 -0.82 -8.90
N ALA A 312 1.45 -1.27 -8.68
CA ALA A 312 1.83 -1.90 -7.40
C ALA A 312 1.79 -0.89 -6.23
N ILE A 313 2.17 0.37 -6.48
CA ILE A 313 2.08 1.45 -5.50
C ILE A 313 0.62 1.71 -5.11
N SER A 314 -0.31 1.76 -6.08
CA SER A 314 -1.73 2.07 -5.85
C SER A 314 -2.43 1.09 -4.91
N ASN A 315 -1.90 -0.13 -4.77
CA ASN A 315 -2.38 -1.08 -3.78
C ASN A 315 -2.44 -0.50 -2.35
N SER A 316 -1.53 0.39 -1.98
CA SER A 316 -1.52 1.03 -0.66
C SER A 316 -2.76 1.90 -0.41
N PHE A 317 -3.36 2.46 -1.47
CA PHE A 317 -4.66 3.13 -1.38
C PHE A 317 -5.81 2.11 -1.40
N CYS A 318 -5.73 1.10 -2.27
CA CYS A 318 -6.75 0.05 -2.34
C CYS A 318 -6.95 -0.64 -0.98
N ASN A 319 -5.87 -0.93 -0.24
CA ASN A 319 -5.94 -1.46 1.12
C ASN A 319 -6.89 -0.65 2.01
N SER A 320 -6.72 0.69 2.05
CA SER A 320 -7.56 1.60 2.82
C SER A 320 -9.03 1.56 2.39
N VAL A 321 -9.28 1.63 1.07
CA VAL A 321 -10.64 1.56 0.52
C VAL A 321 -11.29 0.24 0.91
N ILE A 322 -10.57 -0.86 0.75
CA ILE A 322 -11.13 -2.16 1.02
C ILE A 322 -11.46 -2.30 2.51
N TYR A 323 -10.60 -1.89 3.44
CA TYR A 323 -10.94 -1.89 4.88
C TYR A 323 -12.19 -1.04 5.17
N SER A 324 -12.27 0.14 4.56
CA SER A 324 -13.39 1.06 4.77
C SER A 324 -14.74 0.49 4.30
N LEU A 325 -14.74 -0.25 3.18
CA LEU A 325 -15.95 -0.83 2.59
C LEU A 325 -16.30 -2.22 3.14
N SER A 326 -15.31 -2.92 3.67
CA SER A 326 -15.42 -4.33 4.02
C SER A 326 -15.86 -4.56 5.47
N ASN A 327 -15.49 -3.66 6.37
CA ASN A 327 -15.78 -3.82 7.79
C ASN A 327 -16.98 -2.94 8.19
N SER A 328 -18.10 -3.58 8.49
CA SER A 328 -19.34 -2.88 8.92
C SER A 328 -19.18 -2.11 10.24
N VAL A 329 -18.26 -2.54 11.11
CA VAL A 329 -17.90 -1.82 12.34
C VAL A 329 -17.06 -0.59 12.00
N PHE A 330 -16.14 -0.70 11.04
CA PHE A 330 -15.39 0.44 10.51
C PHE A 330 -16.32 1.47 9.86
N GLN A 331 -17.28 1.03 9.04
CA GLN A 331 -18.28 1.92 8.43
C GLN A 331 -19.10 2.68 9.47
N LYS A 332 -19.46 2.04 10.60
CA LYS A 332 -20.13 2.71 11.73
C LYS A 332 -19.20 3.74 12.39
N GLY A 333 -17.93 3.41 12.56
CA GLY A 333 -16.90 4.35 13.04
C GLY A 333 -16.77 5.57 12.13
N LEU A 334 -16.65 5.35 10.82
CA LEU A 334 -16.55 6.40 9.80
C LEU A 334 -17.79 7.31 9.79
N LYS A 335 -19.00 6.75 9.90
CA LYS A 335 -20.26 7.53 10.01
C LYS A 335 -20.32 8.40 11.27
N ARG A 336 -19.82 7.89 12.40
CA ARG A 336 -19.73 8.67 13.65
C ARG A 336 -18.72 9.81 13.51
N LEU A 337 -17.58 9.53 12.90
CA LEU A 337 -16.54 10.52 12.62
C LEU A 337 -17.08 11.62 11.69
N SER A 338 -17.68 11.25 10.55
CA SER A 338 -18.24 12.21 9.60
C SER A 338 -19.36 13.02 10.20
N GLY A 339 -20.23 12.43 11.04
CA GLY A 339 -21.24 13.15 11.81
C GLY A 339 -20.64 14.16 12.79
N ALA A 340 -19.55 13.81 13.49
CA ALA A 340 -18.86 14.70 14.41
C ALA A 340 -18.13 15.86 13.69
N PHE A 341 -17.46 15.58 12.57
CA PHE A 341 -16.85 16.61 11.71
C PHE A 341 -17.92 17.53 11.10
N CYS A 342 -19.05 16.98 10.66
CA CYS A 342 -20.17 17.77 10.14
C CYS A 342 -20.78 18.66 11.23
N ALA A 343 -20.92 18.16 12.46
CA ALA A 343 -21.39 18.95 13.61
C ALA A 343 -20.37 20.00 14.10
N SER A 344 -19.07 19.75 13.91
CA SER A 344 -18.00 20.73 14.18
C SER A 344 -17.97 21.84 13.12
N CYS A 345 -18.09 21.48 11.84
CA CYS A 345 -18.24 22.44 10.74
C CYS A 345 -19.53 23.27 10.85
N ALA A 346 -20.64 22.66 11.28
CA ALA A 346 -21.89 23.38 11.55
C ALA A 346 -21.74 24.39 12.70
N ARG A 347 -21.02 24.03 13.77
CA ARG A 347 -20.71 24.95 14.88
C ARG A 347 -19.77 26.10 14.47
N HIS A 348 -18.90 25.89 13.48
CA HIS A 348 -18.04 26.95 12.92
C HIS A 348 -18.75 27.87 11.91
N ARG A 349 -19.90 27.46 11.34
CA ARG A 349 -20.71 28.28 10.42
C ARG A 349 -21.75 29.16 11.11
N VAL A 350 -22.00 28.99 12.40
CA VAL A 350 -22.84 29.93 13.17
C VAL A 350 -21.96 31.14 13.51
N PRO A 351 -22.23 32.33 12.97
CA PRO A 351 -21.53 33.53 13.40
C PRO A 351 -21.81 33.71 14.90
N LYS A 352 -20.75 33.99 15.68
CA LYS A 352 -20.91 34.59 17.00
C LYS A 352 -21.47 36.00 16.80
N ASP A 353 -22.78 36.13 16.66
CA ASP A 353 -23.43 37.40 17.01
C ASP A 353 -23.25 37.58 18.50
N SER A 354 -22.25 38.38 18.82
CA SER A 354 -21.91 38.79 20.17
C SER A 354 -22.89 39.88 20.57
N THR A 355 -23.58 39.64 21.69
CA THR A 355 -24.00 40.66 22.68
C THR A 355 -24.94 41.79 22.21
N ALA A 356 -26.19 41.77 22.69
CA ALA A 356 -26.66 42.71 23.72
C ALA A 356 -28.19 42.67 23.89
N SER A 357 -28.68 42.19 25.03
CA SER A 357 -29.80 42.81 25.74
C SER A 357 -29.86 42.27 27.16
N ARG A 358 -29.34 43.11 28.05
CA ARG A 358 -29.39 43.06 29.52
C ARG A 358 -30.84 43.29 30.01
N SER A 359 -31.11 42.82 31.24
CA SER A 359 -32.30 43.10 32.11
C SER A 359 -33.35 41.98 32.08
N LYS A 360 -33.72 41.31 33.18
CA LYS A 360 -33.88 41.75 34.58
C LYS A 360 -33.48 40.65 35.60
N ARG A 361 -32.91 41.10 36.72
CA ARG A 361 -32.72 40.37 37.99
C ARG A 361 -34.05 39.78 38.52
N PRO A 362 -34.03 38.64 39.24
CA PRO A 362 -34.90 38.44 40.38
C PRO A 362 -34.25 39.06 41.63
N SER A 363 -34.93 40.02 42.26
CA SER A 363 -34.59 40.52 43.59
C SER A 363 -34.92 39.45 44.62
N ASN A 364 -33.88 38.97 45.29
CA ASN A 364 -33.96 38.17 46.50
C ASN A 364 -34.52 39.05 47.64
N GLY A 365 -35.59 38.62 48.29
CA GLY A 365 -36.14 39.25 49.49
C GLY A 365 -36.32 38.18 50.56
N GLY A 366 -35.37 38.12 51.49
CA GLY A 366 -35.46 37.32 52.71
C GLY A 366 -35.91 38.16 53.91
N GLY A 367 -36.45 37.47 54.92
CA GLY A 367 -36.94 38.00 56.20
C GLY A 367 -38.45 37.75 56.32
N GLY A 368 -38.98 36.96 57.25
CA GLY A 368 -38.58 36.64 58.61
C GLY A 368 -39.67 37.18 59.56
N GLY A 369 -40.29 36.32 60.36
CA GLY A 369 -41.07 36.73 61.55
C GLY A 369 -42.45 36.08 61.73
N HIS A 370 -42.60 35.36 62.87
CA HIS A 370 -43.76 35.22 63.79
C HIS A 370 -45.20 35.09 63.21
N ALA A 371 -46.07 34.18 63.68
CA ALA A 371 -46.23 33.49 64.95
C ALA A 371 -46.96 32.15 64.76
#